data_AF-A0A6A4A566-F1
#
_entry.id   AF-A0A6A4A566-F1
#
_cell.length_a   1.000
_cell.length_b   1.000
_cell.length_c   1.000
_cell.angle_alpha   90.00
_cell.angle_beta   90.00
_cell.angle_gamma   90.00
#
_symmetry.space_group_name_H-M   'P 1'
#
loop_
_entity.id
_entity.type
_entity.pdbx_description
1 polymer ?
#
loop_
_entity_poly.entity_id
_entity_poly.type
_entity_poly.pdbx_seq_one_letter_code
_entity_poly.pdbx_strand_id
1 'polypeptide(L)'
;MVFRINHEQDQELMRKLIRLKPFAAKRGTTGSVWEAVVKGVSSAIGVQVHAKQVRDRLNLLKARFKVDELVSSRGSGVEEALHYDDLNGFVGDYIELERNYNDTKSSKNAANEKK
;
A
#
# COMPACT_ATOMS: atom_id res chain seq x y z
N MET A 1 -23.43 5.81 2.32
CA MET A 1 -23.11 4.81 1.27
C MET A 1 -21.89 4.03 1.75
N VAL A 2 -22.06 2.79 2.23
CA VAL A 2 -20.94 1.97 2.72
C VAL A 2 -20.21 1.40 1.52
N PHE A 3 -18.94 1.75 1.41
CA PHE A 3 -18.07 1.27 0.35
C PHE A 3 -17.74 -0.21 0.60
N ARG A 4 -18.39 -1.10 -0.13
CA ARG A 4 -18.16 -2.55 -0.03
C ARG A 4 -17.13 -2.95 -1.07
N ILE A 5 -15.90 -3.13 -0.61
CA ILE A 5 -14.81 -3.72 -1.39
C ILE A 5 -14.67 -5.18 -0.94
N ASN A 6 -14.65 -6.10 -1.90
CA ASN A 6 -14.39 -7.53 -1.67
C ASN A 6 -12.89 -7.82 -1.61
N HIS A 7 -12.51 -8.99 -1.08
CA HIS A 7 -11.11 -9.40 -0.95
C HIS A 7 -10.35 -9.35 -2.30
N GLU A 8 -10.96 -9.87 -3.37
CA GLU A 8 -10.37 -9.83 -4.73
C GLU A 8 -10.14 -8.39 -5.22
N GLN A 9 -11.06 -7.48 -4.88
CA GLN A 9 -10.96 -6.07 -5.22
C GLN A 9 -9.88 -5.35 -4.40
N ASP A 10 -9.66 -5.77 -3.15
CA ASP A 10 -8.54 -5.30 -2.33
C ASP A 10 -7.19 -5.77 -2.91
N GLN A 11 -7.11 -6.98 -3.46
CA GLN A 11 -5.90 -7.46 -4.15
C GLN A 11 -5.60 -6.61 -5.39
N GLU A 12 -6.61 -6.33 -6.22
CA GLU A 12 -6.43 -5.46 -7.38
C GLU A 12 -6.08 -4.01 -7.00
N LEU A 13 -6.69 -3.49 -5.92
CA LEU A 13 -6.35 -2.18 -5.36
C LEU A 13 -4.88 -2.13 -4.93
N MET A 14 -4.40 -3.16 -4.22
CA MET A 14 -3.02 -3.23 -3.78
C MET A 14 -2.05 -3.38 -4.95
N ARG A 15 -2.37 -4.24 -5.92
CA ARG A 15 -1.59 -4.43 -7.15
C ARG A 15 -1.46 -3.12 -7.94
N LYS A 16 -2.53 -2.32 -8.04
CA LYS A 16 -2.49 -0.98 -8.67
C LYS A 16 -1.65 0.01 -7.86
N LEU A 17 -1.76 0.00 -6.53
CA LEU A 17 -0.97 0.87 -5.65
C LEU A 17 0.53 0.59 -5.77
N ILE A 18 0.93 -0.69 -5.72
CA ILE A 18 2.33 -1.11 -5.90
C ILE A 18 2.83 -0.73 -7.29
N ARG A 19 2.02 -0.91 -8.33
CA ARG A 19 2.41 -0.57 -9.71
C ARG A 19 2.55 0.94 -9.92
N LEU A 20 1.67 1.74 -9.32
CA LEU A 20 1.69 3.20 -9.48
C LEU A 20 2.60 3.92 -8.49
N LYS A 21 3.05 3.21 -7.43
CA LYS A 21 3.95 3.72 -6.37
C LYS A 21 3.61 5.17 -5.98
N PRO A 22 2.41 5.45 -5.43
CA PRO A 22 1.98 6.83 -5.17
C PRO A 22 2.86 7.56 -4.14
N PHE A 23 3.62 6.82 -3.32
CA PHE A 23 4.64 7.36 -2.41
C PHE A 23 5.90 7.83 -3.14
N ALA A 24 6.24 7.24 -4.29
CA ALA A 24 7.37 7.63 -5.13
C ALA A 24 7.06 8.83 -6.05
N ALA A 25 5.83 9.34 -6.01
CA ALA A 25 5.43 10.51 -6.78
C ALA A 25 6.30 11.72 -6.40
N LYS A 26 6.80 12.45 -7.41
CA LYS A 26 7.60 13.66 -7.22
C LYS A 26 6.78 14.71 -6.47
N ARG A 27 7.42 15.48 -5.59
CA ARG A 27 6.77 16.54 -4.80
C ARG A 27 6.03 17.50 -5.76
N GLY A 28 4.70 17.59 -5.63
CA GLY A 28 3.82 18.40 -6.50
C GLY A 28 2.97 17.60 -7.49
N THR A 29 3.34 16.36 -7.85
CA THR A 29 2.55 15.48 -8.73
C THR A 29 1.77 14.39 -7.98
N THR A 30 1.91 14.33 -6.66
CA THR A 30 1.21 13.37 -5.81
C THR A 30 -0.30 13.38 -6.05
N GLY A 31 -0.93 14.55 -6.22
CA GLY A 31 -2.36 14.65 -6.54
C GLY A 31 -2.75 13.89 -7.81
N SER A 32 -2.06 14.14 -8.92
CA SER A 32 -2.32 13.48 -10.20
C SER A 32 -2.04 11.98 -10.16
N VAL A 33 -1.04 11.53 -9.39
CA VAL A 33 -0.78 10.09 -9.21
C VAL A 33 -1.91 9.43 -8.43
N TRP A 34 -2.44 10.08 -7.38
CA TRP A 34 -3.62 9.58 -6.68
C TRP A 34 -4.87 9.58 -7.54
N GLU A 35 -5.05 10.53 -8.46
CA GLU A 35 -6.14 10.49 -9.44
C GLU A 35 -5.99 9.33 -10.43
N ALA A 36 -4.77 9.03 -10.88
CA ALA A 36 -4.51 7.86 -11.71
C ALA A 36 -4.76 6.54 -10.96
N VAL A 37 -4.38 6.46 -9.68
CA VAL A 37 -4.71 5.34 -8.80
C VAL A 37 -6.22 5.20 -8.68
N VAL A 38 -6.93 6.28 -8.37
CA VAL A 38 -8.39 6.31 -8.26
C VAL A 38 -9.04 5.83 -9.55
N LYS A 39 -8.62 6.35 -10.70
CA LYS A 39 -9.16 5.95 -11.99
C LYS A 39 -8.87 4.47 -12.30
N GLY A 40 -7.67 4.00 -11.99
CA GLY A 40 -7.27 2.60 -12.18
C GLY A 40 -8.02 1.63 -11.27
N VAL A 41 -8.22 2.00 -10.02
CA VAL A 41 -8.98 1.23 -9.01
C VAL A 41 -10.46 1.27 -9.33
N SER A 42 -11.01 2.44 -9.69
CA SER A 42 -12.41 2.59 -10.11
C SER A 42 -12.72 1.76 -11.35
N SER A 43 -11.80 1.74 -12.32
CA SER A 43 -11.94 0.91 -13.52
C SER A 43 -11.82 -0.58 -13.25
N ALA A 44 -11.01 -1.00 -12.28
CA ALA A 44 -10.81 -2.40 -11.90
C ALA A 44 -12.00 -2.95 -11.10
N ILE A 45 -12.45 -2.18 -10.12
CA ILE A 45 -13.54 -2.53 -9.19
C ILE A 45 -14.91 -2.28 -9.85
N GLY A 46 -14.96 -1.44 -10.88
CA GLY A 46 -16.21 -1.01 -11.53
C GLY A 46 -17.04 -0.03 -10.70
N VAL A 47 -16.44 0.56 -9.65
CA VAL A 47 -17.12 1.44 -8.68
C VAL A 47 -16.38 2.77 -8.63
N GLN A 48 -17.10 3.89 -8.60
CA GLN A 48 -16.48 5.20 -8.38
C GLN A 48 -15.86 5.27 -6.98
N VAL A 49 -14.53 5.24 -6.93
CA VAL A 49 -13.73 5.35 -5.70
C VAL A 49 -13.15 6.77 -5.61
N HIS A 50 -12.98 7.33 -4.41
CA HIS A 50 -12.21 8.56 -4.21
C HIS A 50 -10.85 8.28 -3.56
N ALA A 51 -9.88 9.19 -3.73
CA ALA A 51 -8.53 9.03 -3.18
C ALA A 51 -8.55 8.87 -1.64
N LYS A 52 -9.47 9.55 -0.96
CA LYS A 52 -9.68 9.38 0.48
C LYS A 52 -10.11 7.96 0.84
N GLN A 53 -11.01 7.35 0.07
CA GLN A 53 -11.48 5.99 0.31
C GLN A 53 -10.40 4.94 0.04
N VAL A 54 -9.61 5.12 -1.03
CA VAL A 54 -8.46 4.25 -1.33
C VAL A 54 -7.44 4.31 -0.19
N ARG A 55 -7.14 5.51 0.33
CA ARG A 55 -6.24 5.69 1.48
C ARG A 55 -6.79 5.09 2.77
N ASP A 56 -8.08 5.28 3.03
CA ASP A 56 -8.75 4.71 4.21
C ASP A 56 -8.69 3.17 4.16
N ARG A 57 -9.01 2.59 3.00
CA ARG A 57 -8.92 1.14 2.78
C ARG A 57 -7.48 0.64 2.93
N LEU A 58 -6.52 1.32 2.33
CA LEU A 58 -5.10 1.02 2.49
C LEU A 58 -4.68 1.01 3.97
N ASN A 59 -5.10 1.98 4.76
CA ASN A 59 -4.79 2.02 6.20
C ASN A 59 -5.46 0.86 6.94
N LEU A 60 -6.69 0.51 6.61
CA LEU A 60 -7.37 -0.66 7.17
C LEU A 60 -6.63 -1.96 6.83
N LEU A 61 -6.19 -2.13 5.59
CA LEU A 61 -5.41 -3.30 5.15
C LEU A 61 -4.06 -3.38 5.87
N LYS A 62 -3.32 -2.27 5.98
CA LYS A 62 -2.09 -2.19 6.78
C LYS A 62 -2.33 -2.53 8.24
N ALA A 63 -3.43 -2.03 8.82
CA ALA A 63 -3.78 -2.31 10.21
C ALA A 63 -4.12 -3.79 10.42
N ARG A 64 -4.88 -4.39 9.50
CA ARG A 64 -5.19 -5.82 9.52
C ARG A 64 -3.93 -6.67 9.38
N PHE A 65 -3.06 -6.36 8.42
CA PHE A 65 -1.76 -7.01 8.25
C PHE A 65 -0.94 -6.95 9.53
N LYS A 66 -0.84 -5.77 10.17
CA LYS A 66 -0.08 -5.62 11.41
C LYS A 66 -0.69 -6.39 12.58
N VAL A 67 -2.02 -6.44 12.66
CA VAL A 67 -2.73 -7.22 13.69
C VAL A 67 -2.53 -8.71 13.46
N ASP A 68 -2.61 -9.16 12.21
CA ASP A 68 -2.37 -10.54 11.79
C ASP A 68 -0.91 -10.96 12.05
N GLU A 69 0.06 -10.14 11.64
CA GLU A 69 1.48 -10.30 11.95
C GLU A 69 1.75 -10.37 13.46
N LEU A 70 1.11 -9.50 14.26
CA LEU A 70 1.21 -9.52 15.73
C LEU A 70 0.55 -10.75 16.36
N VAL A 71 -0.56 -11.22 15.78
CA VAL A 71 -1.26 -12.44 16.23
C VAL A 71 -0.45 -13.68 15.88
N SER A 72 0.12 -13.75 14.69
CA SER A 72 0.98 -14.84 14.22
C SER A 72 2.30 -14.88 15.00
N SER A 73 2.91 -13.71 15.24
CA SER A 73 4.11 -13.58 16.10
C SER A 73 3.86 -13.98 17.56
N ARG A 74 2.62 -13.88 18.04
CA ARG A 74 2.22 -14.28 19.40
C ARG A 74 1.77 -15.74 19.48
N GLY A 75 1.42 -16.36 18.34
CA GLY A 75 0.85 -17.70 18.26
C GLY A 75 1.86 -18.82 18.05
N SER A 76 2.87 -18.63 17.20
CA SER A 76 3.81 -19.70 16.87
C SER A 76 5.00 -19.15 16.08
N GLY A 77 6.22 -19.53 16.46
CA GLY A 77 7.43 -19.29 15.67
C GLY A 77 7.47 -20.15 14.40
N VAL A 78 6.44 -20.04 13.56
CA VAL A 78 6.35 -20.70 12.27
C VAL A 78 6.35 -19.62 11.20
N GLU A 79 7.39 -19.64 10.38
CA GLU A 79 7.48 -18.89 9.15
C GLU A 79 6.44 -19.48 8.19
N GLU A 80 5.16 -19.12 8.38
CA GLU A 80 4.10 -19.57 7.50
C GLU A 80 4.33 -18.96 6.12
N ALA A 81 4.75 -19.86 5.22
CA ALA A 81 5.04 -19.65 3.82
C ALA A 81 4.22 -18.49 3.23
N LEU A 82 4.90 -17.36 3.04
CA LEU A 82 4.38 -16.16 2.40
C LEU A 82 3.81 -16.56 1.02
N HIS A 83 2.50 -16.72 0.95
CA HIS A 83 1.83 -16.92 -0.32
C HIS A 83 1.91 -15.59 -1.07
N TYR A 84 2.86 -15.49 -2.02
CA TYR A 84 3.18 -14.27 -2.76
C TYR A 84 2.01 -13.67 -3.54
N ASP A 85 0.91 -14.42 -3.75
CA ASP A 85 -0.31 -13.95 -4.42
C ASP A 85 -1.44 -13.53 -3.46
N ASP A 86 -1.26 -13.65 -2.14
CA ASP A 86 -2.25 -13.22 -1.16
C ASP A 86 -2.18 -11.71 -0.88
N LEU A 87 -3.32 -11.13 -0.48
CA LEU A 87 -3.44 -9.73 -0.08
C LEU A 87 -2.38 -9.31 0.94
N ASN A 88 -2.04 -10.20 1.89
CA ASN A 88 -1.03 -9.95 2.91
C ASN A 88 0.36 -9.71 2.27
N GLY A 89 0.71 -10.48 1.24
CA GLY A 89 1.95 -10.31 0.48
C GLY A 89 2.03 -8.95 -0.24
N PHE A 90 0.92 -8.52 -0.85
CA PHE A 90 0.86 -7.20 -1.49
C PHE A 90 0.92 -6.04 -0.47
N VAL A 91 0.27 -6.18 0.69
CA VAL A 91 0.37 -5.17 1.77
C VAL A 91 1.82 -5.04 2.26
N GLY A 92 2.50 -6.18 2.46
CA GLY A 92 3.91 -6.23 2.85
C GLY A 92 4.84 -5.54 1.85
N ASP A 93 4.73 -5.88 0.56
CA ASP A 93 5.52 -5.26 -0.53
C ASP A 93 5.30 -3.74 -0.59
N TYR A 94 4.05 -3.30 -0.43
CA TYR A 94 3.74 -1.87 -0.37
C TYR A 94 4.40 -1.17 0.83
N ILE A 95 4.35 -1.78 2.02
CA ILE A 95 4.99 -1.23 3.24
C ILE A 95 6.50 -1.15 3.06
N GLU A 96 7.12 -2.20 2.53
CA GLU A 96 8.55 -2.26 2.29
C GLU A 96 8.99 -1.19 1.28
N LEU A 97 8.26 -1.06 0.17
CA LEU A 97 8.52 -0.01 -0.82
C LEU A 97 8.38 1.41 -0.24
N GLU A 98 7.35 1.65 0.58
CA GLU A 98 7.14 2.93 1.27
C GLU A 98 8.32 3.22 2.22
N ARG A 99 8.77 2.21 2.96
CA ARG A 99 9.91 2.31 3.89
C ARG A 99 11.21 2.58 3.16
N ASN A 100 11.48 1.85 2.07
CA ASN A 100 12.69 1.98 1.28
C ASN A 100 12.76 3.34 0.57
N TYR A 101 11.61 3.85 0.12
CA TYR A 101 11.53 5.21 -0.41
C TYR A 101 11.78 6.28 0.66
N ASN A 102 11.24 6.08 1.86
CA ASN A 102 11.46 7.02 2.96
C ASN A 102 12.91 6.97 3.48
N ASP A 103 13.52 5.78 3.51
CA ASP A 103 14.93 5.57 3.83
C ASP A 103 15.83 6.27 2.80
N THR A 104 15.67 5.98 1.51
CA THR A 104 16.45 6.65 0.44
C THR A 104 16.28 8.17 0.42
N LYS A 105 15.13 8.70 0.84
CA LYS A 105 14.92 10.14 1.05
C LYS A 105 15.70 10.65 2.27
N SER A 106 15.71 9.89 3.36
CA SER A 106 16.51 10.18 4.57
C SER A 106 18.01 10.13 4.26
N SER A 107 18.49 9.13 3.52
CA SER A 107 19.89 9.01 3.10
C SER A 107 20.32 10.15 2.17
N LYS A 108 19.42 10.64 1.30
CA LYS A 108 19.67 11.82 0.46
C LYS A 108 19.77 13.12 1.26
N ASN A 109 18.98 13.27 2.33
CA ASN A 109 19.11 14.41 3.23
C ASN A 109 20.40 14.33 4.05
N ALA A 110 20.78 13.14 4.55
CA ALA A 110 22.03 12.93 5.27
C ALA A 110 23.29 13.13 4.41
N ALA A 111 23.20 12.87 3.10
CA ALA A 111 24.29 13.13 2.15
C ALA A 111 24.47 14.61 1.80
N ASN A 112 23.44 15.44 1.97
CA ASN A 112 23.50 16.88 1.67
C ASN A 112 23.98 17.72 2.87
N GLU A 113 24.10 17.14 4.06
CA GLU A 113 24.60 17.80 5.28
C GLU A 113 26.10 17.54 5.53
N LYS A 114 26.81 16.94 4.56
CA LYS A 114 28.26 16.69 4.61
C LYS A 114 29.07 17.46 3.56
N LYS A 115 28.57 18.59 3.06
CA LYS A 115 29.32 19.48 2.16
C LYS A 115 29.41 20.89 2.71
#